data_AF-A0A969QEM3-F1
#
_entry.id   AF-A0A969QEM3-F1
#
_cell.length_a   1.000
_cell.length_b   1.000
_cell.length_c   1.000
_cell.angle_alpha   90.00
_cell.angle_beta   90.00
_cell.angle_gamma   90.00
#
_symmetry.space_group_name_H-M   'P 1'
#
loop_
_entity.id
_entity.type
_entity.pdbx_description
1 polymer ?
#
loop_
_entity_poly.entity_id
_entity_poly.type
_entity_poly.pdbx_seq_one_letter_code
_entity_poly.pdbx_strand_id
1 'polypeptide(L)'
;MVGGCTIRTVYYDDKGAIAACSEKEVAPFGESLAELQEELNQLLAALKKQVISAADVPPPNDRPQVKRGKSLQAVRQQLGLRSAIMQQSSLSSAELPPQGVSSD
;
A
#
# COMPACT_ATOMS: atom_id res chain seq x y z
N MET A 1 -20.72 -17.24 -17.57
CA MET A 1 -19.35 -16.82 -17.21
C MET A 1 -19.45 -15.95 -15.96
N VAL A 2 -18.90 -16.39 -14.83
CA VAL A 2 -18.86 -15.56 -13.62
C VAL A 2 -17.69 -14.59 -13.81
N GLY A 3 -17.97 -13.33 -14.09
CA GLY A 3 -16.95 -12.30 -14.25
C GLY A 3 -16.34 -11.95 -12.89
N GLY A 4 -15.01 -11.95 -12.79
CA GLY A 4 -14.31 -11.49 -11.59
C GLY A 4 -14.24 -9.96 -11.53
N CYS A 5 -14.33 -9.39 -10.32
CA CYS A 5 -14.11 -7.97 -10.08
C CYS A 5 -12.81 -7.79 -9.30
N THR A 6 -12.01 -6.78 -9.67
CA THR A 6 -10.78 -6.42 -8.95
C THR A 6 -10.87 -4.97 -8.47
N ILE A 7 -10.37 -4.70 -7.27
CA ILE A 7 -10.33 -3.35 -6.68
C ILE A 7 -8.92 -2.79 -6.88
N ARG A 8 -8.80 -1.52 -7.29
CA ARG A 8 -7.53 -0.84 -7.53
C ARG A 8 -7.59 0.58 -6.96
N THR A 9 -6.46 1.09 -6.50
CA THR A 9 -6.33 2.49 -6.10
C THR A 9 -6.19 3.36 -7.35
N VAL A 10 -7.00 4.42 -7.44
CA VAL A 10 -6.96 5.41 -8.54
C VAL A 10 -6.43 6.73 -7.99
N TYR A 11 -5.49 7.33 -8.71
CA TYR A 11 -4.90 8.64 -8.37
C TYR A 11 -5.39 9.67 -9.38
N TYR A 12 -5.87 10.81 -8.89
CA TYR A 12 -6.34 11.93 -9.71
C TYR A 12 -5.31 13.06 -9.72
N ASP A 13 -5.23 13.79 -10.82
CA ASP A 13 -4.48 15.05 -10.89
C ASP A 13 -5.28 16.23 -10.31
N ASP A 14 -4.66 17.42 -10.30
CA ASP A 14 -5.28 18.65 -9.78
C ASP A 14 -6.53 19.11 -10.56
N LYS A 15 -6.76 18.54 -11.75
CA LYS A 15 -7.95 18.81 -12.58
C LYS A 15 -9.03 17.75 -12.41
N GLY A 16 -8.81 16.76 -11.54
CA GLY A 16 -9.74 15.65 -11.31
C GLY A 16 -9.70 14.58 -12.40
N ALA A 17 -8.71 14.60 -13.30
CA ALA A 17 -8.51 13.54 -14.28
C ALA A 17 -7.72 12.37 -13.68
N ILE A 18 -7.95 11.14 -14.15
CA ILE A 18 -7.18 9.97 -13.69
C ILE A 18 -5.72 10.12 -14.17
N ALA A 19 -4.81 10.27 -13.22
CA ALA A 19 -3.38 10.34 -13.47
C ALA A 19 -2.73 8.94 -13.48
N ALA A 20 -3.19 8.04 -12.61
CA ALA A 20 -2.64 6.69 -12.49
C ALA A 20 -3.59 5.71 -11.78
N CYS A 21 -3.27 4.42 -11.86
CA CYS A 21 -3.92 3.34 -11.10
C CYS A 21 -2.85 2.40 -10.50
N SER A 22 -3.13 1.79 -9.35
CA SER A 22 -2.23 0.80 -8.74
C SER A 22 -2.01 -0.39 -9.67
N GLU A 23 -0.76 -0.87 -9.73
CA GLU A 23 -0.39 -2.04 -10.54
C GLU A 23 -1.00 -3.33 -9.96
N LYS A 24 -0.99 -3.45 -8.63
CA LYS A 24 -1.58 -4.56 -7.91
C LYS A 24 -3.02 -4.26 -7.52
N GLU A 25 -3.82 -5.30 -7.48
CA GLU A 25 -5.15 -5.26 -6.87
C GLU A 25 -5.05 -5.05 -5.36
N VAL A 26 -6.09 -4.47 -4.79
CA VAL A 26 -6.24 -4.23 -3.36
C VAL A 26 -7.28 -5.21 -2.84
N ALA A 27 -6.88 -6.09 -1.94
CA ALA A 27 -7.81 -6.99 -1.26
C ALA A 27 -8.48 -6.25 -0.08
N PRO A 28 -9.77 -6.51 0.20
CA PRO A 28 -10.40 -6.07 1.44
C PRO A 28 -9.66 -6.63 2.65
N PHE A 29 -9.56 -5.85 3.71
CA PHE A 29 -8.78 -6.18 4.91
C PHE A 29 -9.49 -5.72 6.19
N GLY A 30 -9.17 -6.38 7.31
CA GLY A 30 -9.53 -5.97 8.67
C GLY A 30 -8.77 -6.82 9.70
N GLU A 31 -8.42 -6.25 10.85
CA GLU A 31 -7.74 -6.99 11.94
C GLU A 31 -8.72 -7.89 12.71
N SER A 32 -10.02 -7.61 12.60
CA SER A 32 -11.13 -8.43 13.10
C SER A 32 -12.15 -8.73 12.01
N LEU A 33 -13.02 -9.74 12.25
CA LEU A 33 -14.14 -10.04 11.34
C LEU A 33 -15.11 -8.86 11.20
N ALA A 34 -15.30 -8.08 12.28
CA ALA A 34 -16.17 -6.91 12.26
C ALA A 34 -15.59 -5.81 11.36
N GLU A 35 -14.28 -5.57 11.43
CA GLU A 35 -13.59 -4.60 10.57
C GLU A 35 -13.61 -5.02 9.10
N LEU A 36 -13.34 -6.30 8.81
CA LEU A 36 -13.42 -6.81 7.44
C LEU A 36 -14.83 -6.68 6.88
N GLN A 37 -15.86 -6.93 7.70
CA GLN A 37 -17.25 -6.76 7.28
C GLN A 37 -17.58 -5.29 6.99
N GLU A 38 -17.09 -4.37 7.82
CA GLU A 38 -17.25 -2.94 7.60
C GLU A 38 -16.57 -2.48 6.29
N GLU A 39 -15.33 -2.91 6.04
CA GLU A 39 -14.61 -2.65 4.79
C GLU A 39 -15.41 -3.13 3.57
N LEU A 40 -15.92 -4.36 3.61
CA LEU A 40 -16.76 -4.91 2.53
C LEU A 40 -18.04 -4.11 2.31
N ASN A 41 -18.70 -3.67 3.39
CA ASN A 41 -19.90 -2.84 3.30
C ASN A 41 -19.61 -1.48 2.65
N GLN A 42 -18.47 -0.86 2.98
CA GLN A 42 -18.05 0.40 2.38
C GLN A 42 -17.75 0.25 0.89
N LEU A 43 -17.08 -0.84 0.50
CA LEU A 43 -16.83 -1.16 -0.91
C LEU A 43 -18.14 -1.38 -1.69
N LEU A 44 -19.10 -2.12 -1.12
CA LEU A 44 -20.42 -2.31 -1.72
C LEU A 44 -21.20 -1.00 -1.83
N ALA A 45 -21.11 -0.11 -0.83
CA ALA A 45 -21.74 1.20 -0.88
C ALA A 45 -21.11 2.09 -1.96
N ALA A 46 -19.79 2.00 -2.16
CA ALA A 46 -19.07 2.74 -3.20
C ALA A 46 -19.52 2.34 -4.61
N LEU A 47 -19.84 1.06 -4.86
CA LEU A 47 -20.37 0.60 -6.16
C LEU A 47 -21.72 1.24 -6.54
N LYS A 48 -22.49 1.71 -5.55
CA LYS A 48 -23.77 2.41 -5.79
C LYS A 48 -23.59 3.87 -6.16
N LYS A 49 -22.39 4.43 -5.95
CA LYS A 49 -22.06 5.80 -6.37
C LYS A 49 -21.84 5.79 -7.88
N GLN A 50 -21.97 6.96 -8.51
CA GLN A 50 -21.60 7.12 -9.91
C GLN A 50 -20.08 6.98 -10.01
N VAL A 51 -19.61 5.75 -10.26
CA VAL A 51 -18.20 5.42 -10.42
C VAL A 51 -17.82 5.43 -11.89
N ILE A 52 -16.57 5.84 -12.10
CA ILE A 52 -15.88 5.85 -13.39
C ILE A 52 -15.84 4.42 -13.94
N SER A 53 -16.20 4.25 -15.21
CA SER A 53 -16.22 2.95 -15.86
C SER A 53 -14.84 2.55 -16.34
N ALA A 54 -14.63 1.25 -16.63
CA ALA A 54 -13.38 0.78 -17.22
C ALA A 54 -13.06 1.46 -18.57
N ALA A 55 -14.06 2.00 -19.28
CA ALA A 55 -13.86 2.72 -20.54
C ALA A 55 -13.24 4.12 -20.34
N ASP A 56 -13.35 4.68 -19.14
CA ASP A 56 -12.79 5.98 -18.79
C ASP A 56 -11.34 5.88 -18.30
N VAL A 57 -10.84 4.66 -18.08
CA VAL A 57 -9.43 4.41 -17.75
C VAL A 57 -8.61 4.48 -19.05
N PRO A 58 -7.60 5.36 -19.14
CA PRO A 58 -6.81 5.49 -20.35
C PRO A 58 -6.10 4.16 -20.68
N PRO A 59 -6.08 3.76 -21.95
CA PRO A 59 -5.46 2.51 -22.36
C PRO A 59 -3.95 2.52 -22.01
N PRO A 60 -3.32 1.35 -21.78
CA PRO A 60 -1.93 1.26 -21.32
C PRO A 60 -0.93 2.02 -22.21
N ASN A 61 -1.23 2.14 -23.51
CA ASN A 61 -0.40 2.82 -24.50
C ASN A 61 -0.44 4.36 -24.38
N ASP A 62 -1.48 4.92 -23.76
CA ASP A 62 -1.63 6.37 -23.56
C ASP A 62 -1.05 6.83 -22.21
N ARG A 63 -0.50 5.90 -21.42
CA ARG A 63 0.25 6.26 -20.22
C ARG A 63 1.48 7.05 -20.66
N PRO A 64 1.75 8.23 -20.07
CA PRO A 64 2.97 8.96 -20.35
C PRO A 64 4.15 8.02 -20.17
N GLN A 65 4.95 7.83 -21.22
CA GLN A 65 6.22 7.13 -21.08
C GLN A 65 7.12 7.98 -20.21
N VAL A 66 7.05 7.72 -18.90
CA VAL A 66 7.93 8.37 -17.94
C VAL A 66 9.32 7.92 -18.31
N LYS A 67 10.13 8.83 -18.87
CA LYS A 67 11.57 8.59 -19.04
C LYS A 67 12.07 8.15 -17.68
N ARG A 68 12.61 6.93 -17.58
CA ARG A 68 13.14 6.41 -16.31
C ARG A 68 14.03 7.49 -15.71
N GLY A 69 13.60 8.04 -14.58
CA GLY A 69 14.38 9.02 -13.85
C GLY A 69 15.70 8.40 -13.38
N LYS A 70 16.58 9.22 -12.79
CA LYS A 70 17.80 8.75 -12.15
C LYS A 70 17.45 7.62 -11.17
N SER A 71 18.25 6.55 -11.15
CA SER A 71 18.04 5.45 -10.22
C SER A 71 18.02 5.98 -8.78
N LEU A 72 17.30 5.31 -7.88
CA LEU A 72 17.24 5.69 -6.47
C LEU A 72 18.64 5.82 -5.85
N GLN A 73 19.60 4.99 -6.30
CA GLN A 73 21.00 5.07 -5.91
C GLN A 73 21.67 6.36 -6.42
N ALA A 74 21.47 6.73 -7.68
CA ALA A 74 22.01 7.96 -8.25
C ALA A 74 21.43 9.21 -7.57
N VAL A 75 20.14 9.18 -7.20
CA VAL A 75 19.50 10.24 -6.42
C VAL A 75 20.10 10.33 -5.02
N ARG A 76 20.30 9.20 -4.33
CA ARG A 76 20.93 9.16 -3.00
C ARG A 76 22.36 9.70 -3.03
N GLN A 77 23.15 9.35 -4.05
CA GLN A 77 24.50 9.88 -4.24
C GLN A 77 24.49 11.40 -4.49
N GLN A 78 23.61 11.88 -5.36
CA GLN A 78 23.47 13.31 -5.64
C GLN A 78 23.08 14.11 -4.40
N LEU A 79 22.27 13.53 -3.50
CA LEU A 79 21.84 14.15 -2.24
C LEU A 79 22.78 13.88 -1.06
N GLY A 80 23.90 13.17 -1.28
CA GLY A 80 24.87 12.86 -0.20
C GLY A 80 24.35 11.90 0.88
N LEU A 81 23.27 11.17 0.62
CA LEU A 81 22.65 10.25 1.57
C LEU A 81 23.38 8.90 1.55
N ARG A 82 24.18 8.60 2.58
CA ARG A 82 24.80 7.28 2.75
C ARG A 82 23.76 6.27 3.23
N SER A 83 23.78 5.08 2.63
CA SER A 83 22.88 3.96 2.93
C SER A 83 23.01 3.53 4.40
N ALA A 84 22.11 3.98 5.27
CA ALA A 84 21.99 3.46 6.62
C ALA A 84 21.11 2.20 6.61
N ILE A 85 21.65 1.07 6.15
CA ILE A 85 21.05 -0.25 6.41
C ILE A 85 22.18 -1.24 6.70
N MET A 86 22.58 -1.35 7.97
CA MET A 86 23.03 -2.57 8.65
C MET A 86 23.50 -2.21 10.06
N GLN A 87 22.67 -2.49 11.07
CA GLN A 87 23.04 -3.04 12.38
C GLN A 87 21.82 -3.06 13.31
N GLN A 88 20.89 -4.00 13.07
CA GLN A 88 20.01 -4.52 14.12
C GLN A 88 19.81 -6.02 13.88
N SER A 89 20.91 -6.76 13.99
CA SER A 89 20.89 -8.21 14.18
C SER A 89 21.58 -8.51 15.51
N SER A 90 20.87 -8.21 16.59
CA SER A 90 21.03 -8.82 17.92
C SER A 90 19.84 -8.44 18.80
N LEU A 91 18.65 -8.95 18.45
CA LEU A 91 17.61 -9.27 19.44
C LEU A 91 18.07 -10.57 20.10
N SER A 92 18.43 -10.53 21.39
CA SER A 92 17.50 -10.83 22.48
C SER A 92 17.07 -12.30 22.44
N SER A 93 17.84 -13.15 23.12
CA SER A 93 17.28 -14.38 23.68
C SER A 93 16.45 -14.01 24.91
N ALA A 94 15.24 -14.55 24.96
CA ALA A 94 14.32 -14.66 26.09
C ALA A 94 15.05 -15.06 27.39
N GLU A 95 14.57 -14.77 28.60
CA GLU A 95 13.26 -15.17 29.15
C GLU A 95 13.04 -14.48 30.52
N LEU A 96 11.77 -14.28 30.92
CA LEU A 96 11.31 -13.59 32.15
C LEU A 96 11.07 -14.60 33.33
N PRO A 97 10.73 -14.16 34.57
CA PRO A 97 11.35 -14.56 35.86
C PRO A 97 10.52 -15.61 36.65
N PRO A 98 10.78 -15.92 37.96
CA PRO A 98 10.11 -15.12 39.01
C PRO A 98 10.71 -15.12 40.46
N GLN A 99 10.13 -14.25 41.32
CA GLN A 99 10.08 -14.21 42.80
C GLN A 99 11.37 -13.83 43.59
N GLY A 100 11.37 -12.83 44.47
CA GLY A 100 10.90 -12.93 45.87
C GLY A 100 11.91 -13.76 46.70
N VAL A 101 12.66 -13.28 47.69
CA VAL A 101 12.29 -12.52 48.90
C VAL A 101 13.54 -11.97 49.59
N SER A 102 13.32 -10.94 50.41
CA SER A 102 14.20 -10.41 51.46
C SER A 102 14.79 -11.48 52.38
N SER A 103 16.01 -11.27 52.90
CA SER A 103 16.45 -11.81 54.20
C SER A 103 17.53 -10.92 54.81
N ASP A 104 17.36 -10.74 56.13
CA ASP A 104 18.12 -10.07 57.20
C ASP A 104 19.48 -9.38 56.94
#